data_AF-A0A7S3XQ08-F1
#
_entry.id   AF-A0A7S3XQ08-F1
#
_cell.length_a   1.000
_cell.length_b   1.000
_cell.length_c   1.000
_cell.angle_alpha   90.00
_cell.angle_beta   90.00
_cell.angle_gamma   90.00
#
_symmetry.space_group_name_H-M   'P 1'
#
loop_
_entity.id
_entity.type
_entity.pdbx_description
1 polymer ?
#
loop_
_entity_poly.entity_id
_entity_poly.type
_entity_poly.pdbx_seq_one_letter_code
_entity_poly.pdbx_strand_id
1 'polypeptide(L)'
;GEGGGGGLCLESEAACAAATGGAGVWEPRACPDPYAWLAAAAMVGYLLAFGVGMSSVPWTVNAEIYPLHVRSACTALATSVNWAGNVLVSASFLTLASPAWLQPHGAFWLYAAVGCAGWVWLWARMPETRGLGLEEIVARFRGEEGRGGGGG
;
A
#
# COMPACT_ATOMS: atom_id res chain seq x y z
N GLY A 1 -22.90 -32.82 -4.98
CA GLY A 1 -22.18 -32.42 -6.21
C GLY A 1 -21.98 -30.93 -6.13
N GLU A 2 -20.73 -30.53 -6.16
CA GLU A 2 -20.21 -29.16 -6.10
C GLU A 2 -20.78 -28.24 -7.19
N GLY A 3 -20.74 -26.93 -6.96
CA GLY A 3 -20.70 -25.96 -8.05
C GLY A 3 -21.34 -24.59 -7.77
N GLY A 4 -20.50 -23.58 -7.51
CA GLY A 4 -20.74 -22.24 -8.03
C GLY A 4 -21.05 -21.15 -7.00
N GLY A 5 -20.00 -20.64 -6.35
CA GLY A 5 -20.03 -19.31 -5.76
C GLY A 5 -20.17 -18.22 -6.82
N GLY A 6 -20.87 -17.15 -6.46
CA GLY A 6 -21.04 -15.97 -7.31
C GLY A 6 -22.04 -15.03 -6.68
N GLY A 7 -21.55 -14.09 -5.87
CA GLY A 7 -22.37 -13.05 -5.28
C GLY A 7 -23.06 -12.22 -6.35
N LEU A 8 -24.39 -12.34 -6.42
CA LEU A 8 -25.29 -11.37 -7.02
C LEU A 8 -26.61 -11.50 -6.26
N CYS A 9 -26.96 -10.50 -5.44
CA CYS A 9 -28.29 -10.44 -4.83
C CYS A 9 -29.32 -10.39 -5.99
N LEU A 10 -29.92 -11.53 -6.32
CA LEU A 10 -31.18 -11.61 -7.04
C LEU A 10 -32.28 -11.86 -6.00
N GLU A 11 -33.44 -11.27 -6.28
CA GLU A 11 -34.74 -11.47 -5.62
C GLU A 11 -35.16 -10.45 -4.55
N SER A 12 -35.53 -9.26 -5.06
CA SER A 12 -36.54 -8.31 -4.53
C SER A 12 -36.12 -7.29 -3.47
N GLU A 13 -36.43 -6.02 -3.75
CA GLU A 13 -36.31 -4.87 -2.84
C GLU A 13 -37.01 -5.10 -1.49
N ALA A 14 -38.05 -5.95 -1.46
CA ALA A 14 -38.82 -6.28 -0.27
C ALA A 14 -38.00 -7.03 0.80
N ALA A 15 -37.10 -7.93 0.40
CA ALA A 15 -36.24 -8.67 1.33
C ALA A 15 -35.17 -7.75 1.97
N CYS A 16 -34.63 -6.83 1.18
CA CYS A 16 -33.63 -5.86 1.64
C CYS A 16 -34.24 -4.81 2.60
N ALA A 17 -35.46 -4.35 2.32
CA ALA A 17 -36.21 -3.43 3.18
C ALA A 17 -36.63 -4.07 4.51
N ALA A 18 -37.00 -5.36 4.51
CA ALA A 18 -37.34 -6.10 5.72
C ALA A 18 -36.12 -6.29 6.64
N ALA A 19 -34.94 -6.55 6.07
CA ALA A 19 -33.71 -6.75 6.84
C ALA A 19 -33.14 -5.47 7.47
N THR A 20 -33.46 -4.30 6.90
CA THR A 20 -32.99 -2.99 7.39
C THR A 20 -34.00 -2.27 8.29
N GLY A 21 -35.17 -2.87 8.54
CA GLY A 21 -36.17 -2.31 9.45
C GLY A 21 -36.70 -0.93 9.02
N GLY A 22 -36.63 -0.60 7.73
CA GLY A 22 -37.03 0.72 7.21
C GLY A 22 -36.02 1.85 7.47
N ALA A 23 -34.81 1.57 7.97
CA ALA A 23 -33.73 2.55 7.94
C ALA A 23 -33.35 2.82 6.48
N GLY A 24 -33.39 4.10 6.07
CA GLY A 24 -33.27 4.54 4.68
C GLY A 24 -32.18 3.78 3.91
N VAL A 25 -32.60 3.17 2.79
CA VAL A 25 -31.70 2.47 1.88
C VAL A 25 -30.87 3.51 1.15
N TRP A 26 -29.63 3.73 1.60
CA TRP A 26 -28.69 4.63 0.91
C TRP A 26 -28.03 3.97 -0.31
N GLU A 27 -28.10 2.62 -0.42
CA GLU A 27 -27.55 1.85 -1.54
C GLU A 27 -28.48 0.66 -1.89
N PRO A 28 -29.18 0.67 -3.04
CA PRO A 28 -30.21 -0.32 -3.39
C PRO A 28 -29.76 -1.77 -3.58
N ARG A 29 -28.45 -2.08 -3.43
CA ARG A 29 -27.85 -3.39 -3.75
C ARG A 29 -27.02 -4.00 -2.62
N ALA A 30 -26.95 -3.37 -1.44
CA ALA A 30 -26.17 -3.88 -0.33
C ALA A 30 -27.04 -4.72 0.62
N CYS A 31 -26.93 -6.04 0.51
CA CYS A 31 -27.53 -6.98 1.44
C CYS A 31 -26.71 -7.00 2.76
N PRO A 32 -27.31 -7.13 3.96
CA PRO A 32 -26.56 -7.24 5.22
C PRO A 32 -25.72 -8.52 5.23
N ASP A 33 -24.41 -8.38 5.03
CA ASP A 33 -23.47 -9.49 5.08
C ASP A 33 -22.97 -9.68 6.53
N PRO A 34 -23.12 -10.88 7.13
CA PRO A 34 -22.67 -11.14 8.50
C PRO A 34 -21.15 -11.01 8.70
N TYR A 35 -20.37 -10.93 7.62
CA TYR A 35 -18.92 -10.73 7.61
C TYR A 35 -18.50 -9.30 7.25
N ALA A 36 -19.43 -8.35 7.10
CA ALA A 36 -19.11 -6.94 6.80
C ALA A 36 -18.14 -6.32 7.83
N TRP A 37 -18.25 -6.75 9.10
CA TRP A 37 -17.34 -6.30 10.17
C TRP A 37 -15.88 -6.72 9.93
N LEU A 38 -15.65 -7.85 9.24
CA LEU A 38 -14.30 -8.33 8.91
C LEU A 38 -13.64 -7.40 7.89
N ALA A 39 -14.37 -6.97 6.87
CA ALA A 39 -13.88 -6.00 5.89
C ALA A 39 -13.58 -4.64 6.56
N ALA A 40 -14.45 -4.19 7.48
CA ALA A 40 -14.22 -2.97 8.26
C ALA A 40 -12.98 -3.08 9.16
N ALA A 41 -12.83 -4.18 9.90
CA ALA A 41 -11.67 -4.43 10.75
C ALA A 41 -10.37 -4.50 9.93
N ALA A 42 -10.39 -5.17 8.77
CA ALA A 42 -9.25 -5.24 7.86
C ALA A 42 -8.85 -3.85 7.33
N MET A 43 -9.83 -3.03 6.94
CA MET A 43 -9.59 -1.65 6.50
C MET A 43 -8.95 -0.81 7.61
N VAL A 44 -9.49 -0.87 8.83
CA VAL A 44 -8.93 -0.13 9.97
C VAL A 44 -7.51 -0.59 10.29
N GLY A 45 -7.27 -1.91 10.31
CA GLY A 45 -5.94 -2.48 10.53
C GLY A 45 -4.94 -2.02 9.45
N TYR A 46 -5.35 -2.00 8.19
CA TYR A 46 -4.56 -1.47 7.08
C TYR A 46 -4.21 0.00 7.28
N LEU A 47 -5.19 0.85 7.63
CA LEU A 47 -4.96 2.28 7.85
C LEU A 47 -4.02 2.56 9.01
N LEU A 48 -4.11 1.79 10.11
CA LEU A 48 -3.21 1.92 11.25
C LEU A 48 -1.78 1.50 10.88
N ALA A 49 -1.62 0.36 10.22
CA ALA A 49 -0.31 -0.12 9.76
C ALA A 49 0.33 0.86 8.76
N PHE A 50 -0.47 1.36 7.81
CA PHE A 50 -0.03 2.37 6.85
C PHE A 50 0.36 3.69 7.54
N GLY A 51 -0.45 4.14 8.49
CA GLY A 51 -0.21 5.37 9.25
C GLY A 51 1.07 5.31 10.06
N VAL A 52 1.32 4.23 10.80
CA VAL A 52 2.52 4.13 11.67
C VAL A 52 3.80 3.88 10.86
N GLY A 53 3.74 3.00 9.85
CA GLY A 53 4.92 2.60 9.08
C GLY A 53 5.13 3.41 7.82
N MET A 54 4.27 3.20 6.82
CA MET A 54 4.47 3.70 5.45
C MET A 54 4.30 5.21 5.30
N SER A 55 3.60 5.89 6.22
CA SER A 55 3.35 7.33 6.10
C SER A 55 4.54 8.20 6.51
N SER A 56 5.41 7.71 7.40
CA SER A 56 6.49 8.47 8.00
C SER A 56 7.87 7.96 7.56
N VAL A 57 8.06 6.63 7.58
CA VAL A 57 9.36 6.00 7.33
C VAL A 57 9.96 6.35 5.96
N PRO A 58 9.22 6.27 4.83
CA PRO A 58 9.80 6.58 3.52
C PRO A 58 10.25 8.03 3.41
N TRP A 59 9.52 8.97 3.99
CA TRP A 59 9.85 10.39 3.95
C TRP A 59 11.05 10.72 4.83
N THR A 60 11.15 10.09 6.01
CA THR A 60 12.32 10.20 6.89
C THR A 60 13.56 9.65 6.21
N VAL A 61 13.48 8.45 5.66
CA VAL A 61 14.60 7.80 4.96
C VAL A 61 15.05 8.64 3.75
N ASN A 62 14.10 9.20 2.99
CA ASN A 62 14.38 10.09 1.87
C ASN A 62 15.12 11.38 2.31
N ALA A 63 14.91 11.85 3.54
CA ALA A 63 15.64 13.00 4.09
C ALA A 63 17.04 12.62 4.62
N GLU A 64 17.25 11.38 5.06
CA GLU A 64 18.50 10.90 5.67
C GLU A 64 19.55 10.42 4.64
N ILE A 65 19.11 9.80 3.54
CA ILE A 65 20.03 9.16 2.57
C ILE A 65 20.80 10.19 1.73
N TYR A 66 20.21 11.36 1.44
CA TYR A 66 20.78 12.29 0.46
C TYR A 66 21.74 13.31 1.08
N PRO A 67 22.94 13.51 0.48
CA PRO A 67 23.87 14.54 0.90
C PRO A 67 23.29 15.94 0.63
N LEU A 68 23.64 16.90 1.50
CA LEU A 68 22.99 18.21 1.60
C LEU A 68 22.92 18.99 0.27
N HIS A 69 23.95 18.89 -0.57
CA HIS A 69 24.08 19.67 -1.81
C HIS A 69 23.18 19.18 -2.97
N VAL A 70 22.68 17.94 -2.93
CA VAL A 70 21.75 17.38 -3.95
C VAL A 70 20.40 16.97 -3.38
N ARG A 71 20.21 17.10 -2.05
CA ARG A 71 19.01 16.64 -1.34
C ARG A 71 17.72 17.16 -1.95
N SER A 72 17.65 18.43 -2.33
CA SER A 72 16.46 19.04 -2.91
C SER A 72 16.08 18.41 -4.26
N ALA A 73 17.06 18.19 -5.14
CA ALA A 73 16.86 17.57 -6.44
C ALA A 73 16.43 16.10 -6.29
N CYS A 74 17.12 15.33 -5.45
CA CYS A 74 16.77 13.93 -5.18
C CYS A 74 15.38 13.79 -4.54
N THR A 75 15.04 14.66 -3.58
CA THR A 75 13.72 14.68 -2.94
C THR A 75 12.61 15.02 -3.94
N ALA A 76 12.85 15.98 -4.84
CA ALA A 76 11.89 16.35 -5.87
C ALA A 76 11.66 15.22 -6.89
N LEU A 77 12.71 14.50 -7.28
CA LEU A 77 12.61 13.32 -8.14
C LEU A 77 11.85 12.18 -7.45
N ALA A 78 12.19 11.86 -6.20
CA ALA A 78 11.50 10.85 -5.41
C ALA A 78 10.00 11.15 -5.28
N THR A 79 9.67 12.42 -5.00
CA THR A 79 8.28 12.89 -4.91
C THR A 79 7.57 12.78 -6.26
N SER A 80 8.21 13.19 -7.36
CA SER A 80 7.65 13.07 -8.71
C SER A 80 7.33 11.63 -9.08
N VAL A 81 8.24 10.69 -8.78
CA VAL A 81 8.02 9.25 -9.03
C VAL A 81 6.88 8.71 -8.15
N ASN A 82 6.79 9.14 -6.89
CA ASN A 82 5.69 8.76 -5.99
C ASN A 82 4.32 9.18 -6.55
N TRP A 83 4.18 10.45 -6.95
CA TRP A 83 2.93 10.94 -7.54
C TRP A 83 2.62 10.30 -8.89
N ALA A 84 3.62 10.08 -9.73
CA ALA A 84 3.43 9.36 -11.00
C ALA A 84 2.94 7.92 -10.77
N GLY A 85 3.50 7.22 -9.80
CA GLY A 85 3.03 5.89 -9.38
C GLY A 85 1.59 5.92 -8.86
N ASN A 86 1.23 6.93 -8.05
CA ASN A 86 -0.13 7.10 -7.57
C ASN A 86 -1.14 7.28 -8.72
N VAL A 87 -0.82 8.11 -9.71
CA VAL A 87 -1.65 8.30 -10.91
C VAL A 87 -1.76 6.99 -11.70
N LEU A 88 -0.66 6.28 -11.90
CA LEU A 88 -0.63 5.01 -12.62
C LEU A 88 -1.51 3.96 -11.94
N VAL A 89 -1.39 3.80 -10.62
CA VAL A 89 -2.20 2.87 -9.83
C VAL A 89 -3.68 3.25 -9.90
N SER A 90 -4.01 4.53 -9.75
CA SER A 90 -5.39 5.00 -9.80
C SER A 90 -6.04 4.75 -11.17
N ALA A 91 -5.32 5.02 -12.26
CA ALA A 91 -5.80 4.80 -13.62
C ALA A 91 -5.92 3.30 -13.96
N SER A 92 -4.92 2.51 -13.57
CA SER A 92 -4.92 1.06 -13.81
C SER A 92 -5.99 0.35 -12.99
N PHE A 93 -6.22 0.75 -11.73
CA PHE A 93 -7.25 0.17 -10.87
C PHE A 93 -8.63 0.33 -11.48
N LEU A 94 -8.97 1.52 -12.01
CA LEU A 94 -10.27 1.76 -12.64
C LEU A 94 -10.50 0.83 -13.84
N THR A 95 -9.43 0.52 -14.58
CA THR A 95 -9.49 -0.38 -15.74
C THR A 95 -9.60 -1.85 -15.31
N LEU A 96 -8.79 -2.28 -14.33
CA LEU A 96 -8.73 -3.64 -13.80
C LEU A 96 -9.96 -4.04 -12.97
N ALA A 97 -10.55 -3.09 -12.23
CA ALA A 97 -11.74 -3.30 -11.42
C ALA A 97 -13.02 -3.38 -12.26
N SER A 98 -12.95 -3.11 -13.57
CA SER A 98 -14.10 -3.30 -14.44
C SER A 98 -14.45 -4.80 -14.57
N PRO A 99 -15.74 -5.14 -14.74
CA PRO A 99 -16.20 -6.53 -14.77
C PRO A 99 -15.60 -7.37 -15.90
N ALA A 100 -15.06 -6.72 -16.95
CA ALA A 100 -14.49 -7.36 -18.11
C ALA A 100 -13.07 -7.92 -17.89
N TRP A 101 -12.39 -7.52 -16.80
CA TRP A 101 -11.02 -7.92 -16.52
C TRP A 101 -10.94 -8.84 -15.31
N LEU A 102 -10.64 -8.30 -14.13
CA LEU A 102 -10.26 -9.10 -12.96
C LEU A 102 -11.30 -9.06 -11.84
N GLN A 103 -12.36 -8.25 -12.01
CA GLN A 103 -13.31 -7.88 -10.96
C GLN A 103 -12.61 -7.17 -9.76
N PRO A 104 -13.35 -6.44 -8.90
CA PRO A 104 -12.73 -5.65 -7.84
C PRO A 104 -11.85 -6.48 -6.89
N HIS A 105 -12.28 -7.70 -6.54
CA HIS A 105 -11.55 -8.59 -5.64
C HIS A 105 -10.21 -9.06 -6.23
N GLY A 106 -10.14 -9.37 -7.53
CA GLY A 106 -8.90 -9.76 -8.20
C GLY A 106 -7.90 -8.60 -8.27
N ALA A 107 -8.39 -7.38 -8.52
CA ALA A 107 -7.56 -6.18 -8.51
C ALA A 107 -6.92 -5.93 -7.13
N PHE A 108 -7.69 -6.05 -6.04
CA PHE A 108 -7.15 -5.89 -4.68
C PHE A 108 -6.03 -6.89 -4.36
N TRP A 109 -6.20 -8.16 -4.72
CA TRP A 109 -5.17 -9.18 -4.51
C TRP A 109 -3.90 -8.93 -5.32
N LEU A 110 -4.04 -8.47 -6.58
CA LEU A 110 -2.90 -8.11 -7.41
C LEU A 110 -2.08 -6.98 -6.78
N TYR A 111 -2.73 -5.87 -6.38
CA TYR A 111 -2.03 -4.75 -5.75
C TYR A 111 -1.46 -5.13 -4.38
N ALA A 112 -2.16 -5.97 -3.60
CA ALA A 112 -1.64 -6.50 -2.34
C ALA A 112 -0.36 -7.33 -2.57
N ALA A 113 -0.33 -8.19 -3.58
CA ALA A 113 0.84 -8.99 -3.92
C ALA A 113 2.03 -8.12 -4.38
N VAL A 114 1.79 -7.14 -5.26
CA VAL A 114 2.82 -6.19 -5.70
C VAL A 114 3.35 -5.37 -4.52
N GLY A 115 2.47 -4.90 -3.65
CA GLY A 115 2.85 -4.17 -2.42
C GLY A 115 3.69 -5.03 -1.48
N CYS A 116 3.30 -6.28 -1.24
CA CYS A 116 4.06 -7.22 -0.40
C CYS A 116 5.43 -7.53 -1.00
N ALA A 117 5.52 -7.75 -2.32
CA ALA A 117 6.79 -7.97 -2.99
C ALA A 117 7.72 -6.74 -2.88
N GLY A 118 7.17 -5.53 -3.04
CA GLY A 118 7.89 -4.29 -2.84
C GLY A 118 8.39 -4.12 -1.40
N TRP A 119 7.55 -4.45 -0.41
CA TRP A 119 7.93 -4.43 1.00
C TRP A 119 9.07 -5.41 1.31
N VAL A 120 8.99 -6.66 0.84
CA VAL A 120 10.05 -7.66 1.00
C VAL A 120 11.35 -7.21 0.34
N TRP A 121 11.26 -6.62 -0.86
CA TRP A 121 12.43 -6.09 -1.55
C TRP A 121 13.09 -4.95 -0.78
N LEU A 122 12.28 -4.00 -0.26
CA LEU A 122 12.78 -2.91 0.60
C LEU A 122 13.45 -3.47 1.85
N TRP A 123 12.80 -4.41 2.54
CA TRP A 123 13.34 -5.04 3.74
C TRP A 123 14.67 -5.77 3.48
N ALA A 124 14.83 -6.42 2.33
CA ALA A 124 16.06 -7.12 1.98
C ALA A 124 17.20 -6.21 1.49
N ARG A 125 16.88 -5.03 0.91
CA ARG A 125 17.87 -4.14 0.26
C ARG A 125 18.18 -2.87 1.03
N MET A 126 17.34 -2.48 1.98
CA MET A 126 17.56 -1.28 2.78
C MET A 126 18.46 -1.64 3.99
N PRO A 127 19.73 -1.21 4.01
CA PRO A 127 20.54 -1.29 5.23
C PRO A 127 19.92 -0.37 6.29
N GLU A 128 19.88 -0.81 7.55
CA GLU A 128 19.32 -0.03 8.65
C GLU A 128 20.07 1.31 8.78
N THR A 129 19.36 2.43 8.55
CA THR A 129 19.92 3.79 8.66
C THR A 129 19.69 4.41 10.04
N ARG A 130 18.94 3.74 10.94
CA ARG A 130 18.59 4.29 12.25
C ARG A 130 19.82 4.52 13.14
N GLY A 131 19.97 5.77 13.58
CA GLY A 131 20.93 6.15 14.63
C GLY A 131 22.36 6.41 14.17
N LEU A 132 22.62 6.42 12.85
CA LEU A 132 23.93 6.74 12.30
C LEU A 132 24.03 8.23 11.92
N GLY A 133 25.20 8.83 12.13
CA GLY A 133 25.49 10.18 11.64
C GLY A 133 25.43 10.25 10.12
N LEU A 134 25.12 11.43 9.57
CA LEU A 134 24.99 11.63 8.12
C LEU A 134 26.28 11.26 7.37
N GLU A 135 27.45 11.49 7.97
CA GLU A 135 28.74 11.10 7.38
C GLU A 135 28.95 9.57 7.34
N GLU A 136 28.55 8.86 8.40
CA GLU A 136 28.68 7.40 8.50
C GLU A 136 27.78 6.67 7.50
N ILE A 137 26.57 7.21 7.26
CA ILE A 137 25.63 6.70 6.26
C ILE A 137 26.25 6.85 4.86
N VAL A 138 26.82 8.01 4.54
CA VAL A 138 27.48 8.25 3.25
C VAL A 138 28.70 7.33 3.08
N ALA A 139 29.49 7.08 4.12
CA ALA A 139 30.62 6.14 4.09
C ALA A 139 30.18 4.69 3.82
N ARG A 140 29.08 4.24 4.46
CA ARG A 140 28.48 2.91 4.20
C ARG A 140 27.94 2.77 2.79
N PHE A 141 27.30 3.80 2.25
CA PHE A 141 26.82 3.79 0.86
C PHE A 141 27.96 3.90 -0.18
N ARG A 142 29.11 4.49 0.18
CA ARG A 142 30.31 4.58 -0.69
C ARG A 142 31.23 3.36 -0.64
N GLY A 143 31.06 2.45 0.32
CA GLY A 143 31.88 1.24 0.44
C GLY A 143 33.29 1.47 0.99
N GLU A 144 33.48 2.49 1.83
CA GLU A 144 34.81 2.86 2.37
C GLU A 144 35.23 2.05 3.62
N GLU A 145 34.51 0.99 3.97
CA GLU A 145 34.80 0.16 5.16
C GLU A 145 35.98 -0.83 4.97
N GLY A 146 36.82 -0.66 3.93
CA GLY A 146 37.87 -1.62 3.56
C GLY A 146 39.30 -1.09 3.37
N ARG A 147 39.59 0.22 3.54
CA ARG A 147 40.95 0.76 3.25
C ARG A 147 41.49 1.76 4.28
N GLY A 148 41.27 1.52 5.57
CA GLY A 148 41.66 2.47 6.62
C GLY A 148 42.38 1.92 7.85
N GLY A 149 42.82 0.65 7.88
CA GLY A 149 43.43 0.06 9.08
C GLY A 149 44.53 -0.94 8.77
N GLY A 150 45.72 -0.46 8.43
CA GLY A 150 46.88 -1.30 8.13
C GLY A 150 48.11 -0.45 7.77
N GLY A 151 48.50 0.44 8.67
CA GLY A 151 49.69 1.28 8.52
C GLY A 151 50.11 1.81 9.89
N GLY A 152 50.95 1.03 10.56
CA GLY A 152 51.53 1.30 11.88
C GLY A 152 52.36 0.10 12.31
#